data_AF-A0A1G2M5W9-F1
#
_entry.id   AF-A0A1G2M5W9-F1
#
_cell.length_a   1.000
_cell.length_b   1.000
_cell.length_c   1.000
_cell.angle_alpha   90.00
_cell.angle_beta   90.00
_cell.angle_gamma   90.00
#
_symmetry.space_group_name_H-M   'P 1'
#
loop_
_entity.id
_entity.type
_entity.pdbx_description
1 polymer ?
#
loop_
_entity_poly.entity_id
_entity_poly.type
_entity_poly.pdbx_seq_one_letter_code
_entity_poly.pdbx_strand_id
1 'polypeptide(L)'
;MQARHKELLQKYRTLVGQVKLSHERNVQTGSAQGHDFYHVLRVAHCCLEIAEDDVTAELAWVASIVHNADRLYPHLSEKTLEEYLYHLLETADLNGNEKLLVVTAVLNHSKRNNSEEGAVTICLKDADKVVNLEADVILRAALCRATLPMFDPRYTQGEADSAATYKNPRSMFRSLEYVLEWVDEEKGWFRLPKARALAENRAEFIRYFLTVWTEQLERSGMLAPNFPENLIANVP
;
A
#
# COMPACT_ATOMS: atom_id res chain seq x y z
N MET A 1 -1.58 -21.41 7.16
CA MET A 1 -1.58 -20.20 6.28
C MET A 1 -0.99 -20.45 4.91
N GLN A 2 0.29 -20.85 4.78
CA GLN A 2 0.91 -21.07 3.46
C GLN A 2 0.19 -22.14 2.60
N ALA A 3 -0.33 -23.21 3.20
CA ALA A 3 -1.13 -24.22 2.50
C ALA A 3 -2.40 -23.62 1.90
N ARG A 4 -3.17 -22.88 2.71
CA ARG A 4 -4.41 -22.21 2.27
C ARG A 4 -4.18 -21.20 1.14
N HIS A 5 -3.11 -20.42 1.21
CA HIS A 5 -2.78 -19.49 0.12
C HIS A 5 -2.56 -20.23 -1.21
N LYS A 6 -1.87 -21.38 -1.19
CA LYS A 6 -1.68 -22.23 -2.38
C LYS A 6 -2.99 -22.84 -2.87
N GLU A 7 -3.86 -23.27 -1.96
CA GLU A 7 -5.19 -23.78 -2.30
C GLU A 7 -6.03 -22.71 -3.02
N LEU A 8 -6.04 -21.47 -2.52
CA LEU A 8 -6.78 -20.37 -3.16
C LEU A 8 -6.17 -19.97 -4.51
N LEU A 9 -4.84 -19.98 -4.64
CA LEU A 9 -4.19 -19.79 -5.95
C LEU A 9 -4.64 -20.85 -6.96
N GLN A 10 -4.80 -22.10 -6.53
CA GLN A 10 -5.28 -23.17 -7.40
C GLN A 10 -6.78 -23.04 -7.71
N LYS A 11 -7.61 -22.73 -6.69
CA LYS A 11 -9.05 -22.53 -6.82
C LYS A 11 -9.37 -21.41 -7.81
N TYR A 12 -8.68 -20.28 -7.67
CA TYR A 12 -8.89 -19.07 -8.48
C TYR A 12 -7.86 -18.88 -9.60
N ARG A 13 -7.22 -19.97 -10.06
CA ARG A 13 -6.09 -19.91 -11.03
C ARG A 13 -6.39 -19.11 -12.30
N THR A 14 -7.63 -19.17 -12.79
CA THR A 14 -8.05 -18.48 -14.01
C THR A 14 -8.06 -16.97 -13.79
N LEU A 15 -8.71 -16.52 -12.72
CA LEU A 15 -8.74 -15.11 -12.30
C LEU A 15 -7.32 -14.58 -12.08
N VAL A 16 -6.51 -15.30 -11.29
CA VAL A 16 -5.12 -14.94 -10.98
C VAL A 16 -4.29 -14.81 -12.26
N GLY A 17 -4.45 -15.74 -13.20
CA GLY A 17 -3.79 -15.70 -14.50
C GLY A 17 -4.20 -14.50 -15.35
N GLN A 18 -5.48 -14.15 -15.38
CA GLN A 18 -5.97 -12.96 -16.09
C GLN A 18 -5.39 -11.67 -15.51
N VAL A 19 -5.40 -11.52 -14.18
CA VAL A 19 -4.82 -10.35 -13.52
C VAL A 19 -3.31 -10.26 -13.77
N LYS A 20 -2.57 -11.37 -13.69
CA LYS A 20 -1.14 -11.40 -14.01
C LYS A 20 -0.86 -10.87 -15.41
N LEU A 21 -1.63 -11.32 -16.40
CA LEU A 21 -1.53 -10.83 -17.77
C LEU A 21 -1.85 -9.33 -17.89
N SER A 22 -2.84 -8.84 -17.14
CA SER A 22 -3.15 -7.40 -17.07
C SER A 22 -1.98 -6.60 -16.51
N HIS A 23 -1.32 -7.07 -15.44
CA HIS A 23 -0.12 -6.44 -14.92
C HIS A 23 1.01 -6.45 -15.95
N GLU A 24 1.33 -7.60 -16.55
CA GLU A 24 2.41 -7.73 -17.54
C GLU A 24 2.24 -6.77 -18.73
N ARG A 25 1.01 -6.54 -19.18
CA ARG A 25 0.69 -5.59 -20.25
C ARG A 25 0.90 -4.12 -19.83
N ASN A 26 0.65 -3.79 -18.56
CA ASN A 26 0.72 -2.42 -18.03
C ASN A 26 2.08 -2.07 -17.41
N VAL A 27 2.99 -3.03 -17.21
CA VAL A 27 4.38 -2.74 -16.82
C VAL A 27 5.04 -1.83 -17.86
N GLN A 28 4.76 -2.05 -19.15
CA GLN A 28 5.37 -1.31 -20.26
C GLN A 28 4.91 0.16 -20.32
N THR A 29 3.74 0.48 -19.76
CA THR A 29 3.17 1.84 -19.77
C THR A 29 3.52 2.64 -18.51
N GLY A 30 4.24 2.04 -17.55
CA GLY A 30 4.56 2.67 -16.26
C GLY A 30 3.37 2.84 -15.32
N SER A 31 2.18 2.36 -15.68
CA SER A 31 0.94 2.53 -14.90
C SER A 31 0.90 1.69 -13.62
N ALA A 32 1.79 0.70 -13.49
CA ALA A 32 1.88 -0.19 -12.32
C ALA A 32 3.05 0.15 -11.36
N GLN A 33 3.61 1.37 -11.42
CA GLN A 33 4.76 1.75 -10.59
C GLN A 33 4.47 1.54 -9.10
N GLY A 34 5.27 0.66 -8.48
CA GLY A 34 5.15 0.31 -7.06
C GLY A 34 3.94 -0.55 -6.70
N HIS A 35 3.14 -1.03 -7.65
CA HIS A 35 1.98 -1.91 -7.41
C HIS A 35 2.00 -3.07 -8.41
N ASP A 36 3.08 -3.86 -8.36
CA ASP A 36 3.25 -5.00 -9.25
C ASP A 36 2.35 -6.18 -8.87
N PHE A 37 2.43 -7.26 -9.66
CA PHE A 37 1.65 -8.46 -9.40
C PHE A 37 2.08 -9.17 -8.10
N TYR A 38 3.32 -9.00 -7.64
CA TYR A 38 3.78 -9.61 -6.39
C TYR A 38 3.25 -8.87 -5.16
N HIS A 39 3.10 -7.54 -5.23
CA HIS A 39 2.35 -6.76 -4.24
C HIS A 39 0.94 -7.34 -4.06
N VAL A 40 0.23 -7.57 -5.16
CA VAL A 40 -1.11 -8.19 -5.13
C VAL A 40 -1.13 -9.51 -4.36
N LEU A 41 -0.18 -10.41 -4.64
CA LEU A 41 -0.10 -11.71 -3.96
C LEU A 41 0.21 -11.59 -2.47
N ARG A 42 1.04 -10.61 -2.08
CA ARG A 42 1.36 -10.34 -0.68
C ARG A 42 0.18 -9.75 0.08
N VAL A 43 -0.57 -8.83 -0.53
CA VAL A 43 -1.82 -8.29 0.06
C VAL A 43 -2.84 -9.42 0.24
N ALA A 44 -2.97 -10.30 -0.76
CA ALA A 44 -3.84 -11.46 -0.68
C ALA A 44 -3.41 -12.40 0.47
N HIS A 45 -2.11 -12.68 0.60
CA HIS A 45 -1.60 -13.46 1.72
C HIS A 45 -1.90 -12.82 3.08
N CYS A 46 -1.65 -11.51 3.20
CA CYS A 46 -1.89 -10.73 4.40
C CYS A 46 -3.37 -10.78 4.83
N CYS A 47 -4.33 -10.69 3.88
CA CYS A 47 -5.75 -10.85 4.17
C CYS A 47 -6.05 -12.17 4.92
N LEU A 48 -5.41 -13.27 4.53
CA LEU A 48 -5.61 -14.56 5.20
C LEU A 48 -5.09 -14.53 6.65
N GLU A 49 -3.99 -13.82 6.91
CA GLU A 49 -3.39 -13.73 8.25
C GLU A 49 -4.25 -12.90 9.21
N ILE A 50 -4.80 -11.78 8.72
CA ILE A 50 -5.44 -10.77 9.55
C ILE A 50 -6.95 -10.95 9.70
N ALA A 51 -7.61 -11.65 8.77
CA ALA A 51 -9.05 -11.86 8.83
C ALA A 51 -9.50 -12.57 10.12
N GLU A 52 -10.73 -12.26 10.52
CA GLU A 52 -11.35 -12.81 11.74
C GLU A 52 -12.03 -14.16 11.48
N ASP A 53 -12.51 -14.37 10.25
CA ASP A 53 -13.22 -15.58 9.83
C ASP A 53 -12.83 -16.02 8.41
N ASP A 54 -13.13 -17.27 8.09
CA ASP A 54 -12.73 -17.91 6.85
C ASP A 54 -13.40 -17.34 5.60
N VAL A 55 -14.64 -16.85 5.72
CA VAL A 55 -15.40 -16.30 4.58
C VAL A 55 -14.83 -14.92 4.23
N THR A 56 -14.66 -14.06 5.24
CA THR A 56 -14.01 -12.76 5.05
C THR A 56 -12.60 -12.92 4.50
N ALA A 57 -11.84 -13.88 5.02
CA ALA A 57 -10.47 -14.16 4.57
C ALA A 57 -10.42 -14.48 3.07
N GLU A 58 -11.31 -15.36 2.60
CA GLU A 58 -11.34 -15.77 1.20
C GLU A 58 -11.83 -14.65 0.27
N LEU A 59 -12.91 -13.95 0.64
CA LEU A 59 -13.42 -12.84 -0.17
C LEU A 59 -12.42 -11.67 -0.22
N ALA A 60 -11.77 -11.34 0.90
CA ALA A 60 -10.73 -10.31 0.93
C ALA A 60 -9.48 -10.74 0.15
N TRP A 61 -9.14 -12.03 0.14
CA TRP A 61 -8.10 -12.58 -0.72
C TRP A 61 -8.46 -12.37 -2.21
N VAL A 62 -9.70 -12.69 -2.62
CA VAL A 62 -10.13 -12.47 -4.02
C VAL A 62 -10.15 -10.98 -4.35
N ALA A 63 -10.64 -10.13 -3.45
CA ALA A 63 -10.62 -8.68 -3.61
C ALA A 63 -9.19 -8.15 -3.75
N SER A 64 -8.24 -8.70 -2.99
CA SER A 64 -6.82 -8.37 -3.13
C SER A 64 -6.28 -8.74 -4.50
N ILE A 65 -6.68 -9.89 -5.08
CA ILE A 65 -6.24 -10.26 -6.43
C ILE A 65 -6.62 -9.19 -7.45
N VAL A 66 -7.78 -8.54 -7.32
CA VAL A 66 -8.25 -7.57 -8.32
C VAL A 66 -8.11 -6.10 -7.89
N HIS A 67 -7.58 -5.80 -6.69
CA HIS A 67 -7.66 -4.44 -6.11
C HIS A 67 -6.92 -3.36 -6.90
N ASN A 68 -5.85 -3.72 -7.61
CA ASN A 68 -5.03 -2.79 -8.39
C ASN A 68 -5.67 -2.36 -9.74
N ALA A 69 -6.90 -2.79 -10.04
CA ALA A 69 -7.55 -2.45 -11.31
C ALA A 69 -7.64 -0.93 -11.55
N ASP A 70 -7.83 -0.12 -10.50
CA ASP A 70 -7.83 1.35 -10.57
C ASP A 70 -6.45 1.93 -10.93
N ARG A 71 -5.36 1.24 -10.56
CA ARG A 71 -3.98 1.61 -10.90
C ARG A 71 -3.59 1.18 -12.29
N LEU A 72 -4.04 0.00 -12.71
CA LEU A 72 -3.80 -0.53 -14.06
C LEU A 72 -4.57 0.27 -15.11
N TYR A 73 -5.75 0.77 -14.78
CA TYR A 73 -6.63 1.47 -15.71
C TYR A 73 -7.12 2.82 -15.15
N PRO A 74 -6.20 3.77 -14.87
CA PRO A 74 -6.52 5.01 -14.16
C PRO A 74 -7.39 5.99 -14.98
N HIS A 75 -7.61 5.70 -16.26
CA HIS A 75 -8.42 6.48 -17.18
C HIS A 75 -9.89 6.02 -17.23
N LEU A 76 -10.23 4.87 -16.63
CA LEU A 76 -11.60 4.38 -16.62
C LEU A 76 -12.45 5.16 -15.60
N SER A 77 -13.72 5.34 -15.93
CA SER A 77 -14.71 5.82 -14.97
C SER A 77 -14.96 4.76 -13.89
N GLU A 78 -15.41 5.17 -12.70
CA GLU A 78 -15.75 4.23 -11.62
C GLU A 78 -16.76 3.16 -12.08
N LYS A 79 -17.77 3.55 -12.87
CA LYS A 79 -18.75 2.62 -13.45
C LYS A 79 -18.11 1.60 -14.40
N THR A 80 -17.22 2.06 -15.29
CA THR A 80 -16.53 1.16 -16.22
C THR A 80 -15.57 0.22 -15.49
N LEU A 81 -14.93 0.71 -14.43
CA LEU A 81 -14.09 -0.09 -13.56
C LEU A 81 -14.92 -1.16 -12.82
N GLU A 82 -16.10 -0.79 -12.32
CA GLU A 82 -17.05 -1.72 -11.70
C GLU A 82 -17.46 -2.84 -12.67
N GLU A 83 -17.88 -2.49 -13.89
CA GLU A 83 -18.23 -3.45 -14.95
C GLU A 83 -17.05 -4.39 -15.29
N TYR A 84 -15.83 -3.84 -15.35
CA TYR A 84 -14.61 -4.62 -15.57
C TYR A 84 -14.34 -5.61 -14.43
N LEU A 85 -14.53 -5.20 -13.18
CA LEU A 85 -14.34 -6.07 -12.02
C LEU A 85 -15.35 -7.23 -12.03
N TYR A 86 -16.63 -6.95 -12.32
CA TYR A 86 -17.62 -8.03 -12.48
C TYR A 86 -17.23 -9.01 -13.59
N HIS A 87 -16.74 -8.49 -14.73
CA HIS A 87 -16.26 -9.34 -15.82
C HIS A 87 -15.11 -10.25 -15.42
N LEU A 88 -14.11 -9.75 -14.67
CA LEU A 88 -13.02 -10.58 -14.13
C LEU A 88 -13.55 -11.68 -13.21
N LEU A 89 -14.49 -11.33 -12.34
CA LEU A 89 -15.07 -12.24 -11.34
C LEU A 89 -16.01 -13.29 -11.95
N GLU A 90 -16.37 -13.23 -13.23
CA GLU A 90 -17.07 -14.34 -13.90
C GLU A 90 -16.25 -15.64 -13.94
N THR A 91 -14.92 -15.53 -13.82
CA THR A 91 -14.04 -16.70 -13.73
C THR A 91 -13.84 -17.21 -12.30
N ALA A 92 -14.41 -16.52 -11.31
CA ALA A 92 -14.38 -16.92 -9.91
C ALA A 92 -15.69 -17.63 -9.54
N ASP A 93 -15.58 -18.73 -8.80
CA ASP A 93 -16.71 -19.47 -8.26
C ASP A 93 -17.30 -18.72 -7.05
N LEU A 94 -17.94 -17.58 -7.33
CA LEU A 94 -18.58 -16.68 -6.36
C LEU A 94 -20.03 -16.41 -6.77
N ASN A 95 -20.92 -16.37 -5.80
CA ASN A 95 -22.31 -15.96 -6.02
C ASN A 95 -22.44 -14.43 -6.15
N GLY A 96 -23.63 -13.95 -6.52
CA GLY A 96 -23.86 -12.52 -6.77
C GLY A 96 -23.58 -11.61 -5.57
N ASN A 97 -23.90 -12.05 -4.35
CA ASN A 97 -23.64 -11.26 -3.14
C ASN A 97 -22.14 -11.22 -2.83
N GLU A 98 -21.43 -12.34 -3.00
CA GLU A 98 -19.98 -12.40 -2.82
C GLU A 98 -19.25 -11.50 -3.81
N LYS A 99 -19.65 -11.53 -5.09
CA LYS A 99 -19.12 -10.61 -6.11
C LYS A 99 -19.34 -9.15 -5.71
N LEU A 100 -20.54 -8.80 -5.23
CA LEU A 100 -20.85 -7.45 -4.77
C LEU A 100 -19.94 -7.01 -3.60
N LEU A 101 -19.69 -7.89 -2.63
CA LEU A 101 -18.80 -7.60 -1.50
C LEU A 101 -17.36 -7.35 -1.97
N VAL A 102 -16.87 -8.18 -2.89
CA VAL A 102 -15.52 -8.05 -3.48
C VAL A 102 -15.39 -6.74 -4.25
N VAL A 103 -16.33 -6.44 -5.16
CA VAL A 103 -16.32 -5.21 -5.96
C VAL A 103 -16.41 -3.98 -5.07
N THR A 104 -17.29 -4.01 -4.05
CA THR A 104 -17.41 -2.92 -3.08
C THR A 104 -16.10 -2.69 -2.33
N ALA A 105 -15.43 -3.75 -1.89
CA ALA A 105 -14.14 -3.63 -1.23
C ALA A 105 -13.09 -2.98 -2.14
N VAL A 106 -13.00 -3.42 -3.40
CA VAL A 106 -12.05 -2.88 -4.38
C VAL A 106 -12.30 -1.41 -4.67
N LEU A 107 -13.55 -1.00 -4.95
CA LEU A 107 -13.86 0.40 -5.27
C LEU A 107 -13.65 1.36 -4.09
N ASN A 108 -13.60 0.85 -2.86
CA ASN A 108 -13.47 1.67 -1.66
C ASN A 108 -12.12 1.56 -0.95
N HIS A 109 -11.24 0.61 -1.31
CA HIS A 109 -10.01 0.32 -0.56
C HIS A 109 -9.06 1.53 -0.40
N SER A 110 -9.01 2.43 -1.38
CA SER A 110 -8.15 3.62 -1.35
C SER A 110 -8.79 4.83 -0.65
N LYS A 111 -10.07 4.75 -0.27
CA LYS A 111 -10.81 5.82 0.42
C LYS A 111 -10.52 5.80 1.93
N ARG A 112 -10.80 6.92 2.61
CA ARG A 112 -10.70 7.00 4.08
C ARG A 112 -11.58 5.93 4.75
N ASN A 113 -11.21 5.54 5.97
CA ASN A 113 -12.04 4.63 6.77
C ASN A 113 -13.43 5.24 6.99
N ASN A 114 -14.46 4.39 6.90
CA ASN A 114 -15.85 4.73 7.17
C ASN A 114 -16.44 3.67 8.12
N SER A 115 -17.28 4.08 9.06
CA SER A 115 -17.94 3.20 10.05
C SER A 115 -18.84 2.16 9.41
N GLU A 116 -19.42 2.45 8.25
CA GLU A 116 -20.39 1.59 7.57
C GLU A 116 -19.75 0.53 6.66
N GLU A 117 -18.43 0.35 6.71
CA GLU A 117 -17.73 -0.59 5.84
C GLU A 117 -17.85 -2.04 6.32
N GLY A 118 -18.20 -2.94 5.40
CA GLY A 118 -18.26 -4.38 5.68
C GLY A 118 -16.87 -5.02 5.85
N ALA A 119 -16.85 -6.18 6.51
CA ALA A 119 -15.62 -6.89 6.92
C ALA A 119 -14.60 -7.12 5.79
N VAL A 120 -15.05 -7.44 4.57
CA VAL A 120 -14.19 -7.65 3.40
C VAL A 120 -13.42 -6.36 3.04
N THR A 121 -14.10 -5.22 3.02
CA THR A 121 -13.49 -3.90 2.77
C THR A 121 -12.50 -3.56 3.88
N ILE A 122 -12.86 -3.81 5.13
CA ILE A 122 -11.97 -3.60 6.28
C ILE A 122 -10.68 -4.41 6.13
N CYS A 123 -10.82 -5.71 5.87
CA CYS A 123 -9.70 -6.63 5.73
C CYS A 123 -8.79 -6.24 4.56
N LEU A 124 -9.34 -5.93 3.38
CA LEU A 124 -8.55 -5.49 2.24
C LEU A 124 -7.77 -4.20 2.53
N LYS A 125 -8.45 -3.19 3.10
CA LYS A 125 -7.82 -1.92 3.45
C LYS A 125 -6.65 -2.10 4.41
N ASP A 126 -6.83 -2.92 5.42
CA ASP A 126 -5.81 -3.15 6.44
C ASP A 126 -4.65 -3.98 5.87
N ALA A 127 -4.93 -5.01 5.08
CA ALA A 127 -3.91 -5.81 4.42
C ALA A 127 -3.02 -4.98 3.48
N ASP A 128 -3.60 -4.13 2.64
CA ASP A 128 -2.83 -3.29 1.70
C ASP A 128 -1.91 -2.31 2.44
N LYS A 129 -2.41 -1.67 3.51
CA LYS A 129 -1.58 -0.82 4.38
C LYS A 129 -0.47 -1.60 5.09
N VAL A 130 -0.76 -2.80 5.62
CA VAL A 130 0.22 -3.67 6.29
C VAL A 130 1.35 -4.07 5.34
N VAL A 131 1.03 -4.38 4.08
CA VAL A 131 2.04 -4.71 3.03
C VAL A 131 2.85 -3.48 2.63
N ASN A 132 2.22 -2.30 2.60
CA ASN A 132 2.90 -1.02 2.37
C ASN A 132 3.76 -0.55 3.57
N LEU A 133 3.94 -1.37 4.61
CA LEU A 133 4.91 -1.17 5.69
C LEU A 133 6.09 -2.16 5.63
N GLU A 134 6.12 -3.07 4.65
CA GLU A 134 7.22 -4.03 4.53
C GLU A 134 8.49 -3.39 3.98
N ALA A 135 9.64 -4.06 4.15
CA ALA A 135 10.96 -3.48 3.86
C ALA A 135 11.12 -2.93 2.44
N ASP A 136 10.44 -3.52 1.45
CA ASP A 136 10.47 -3.06 0.06
C ASP A 136 9.76 -1.71 -0.15
N VAL A 137 8.99 -1.20 0.82
CA VAL A 137 8.41 0.15 0.76
C VAL A 137 9.49 1.21 0.57
N ILE A 138 10.69 1.02 1.13
CA ILE A 138 11.82 1.95 0.98
C ILE A 138 12.21 2.06 -0.50
N LEU A 139 12.30 0.93 -1.19
CA LEU A 139 12.65 0.85 -2.62
C LEU A 139 11.49 1.33 -3.50
N ARG A 140 10.27 0.89 -3.20
CA ARG A 140 9.06 1.25 -3.95
C ARG A 140 8.77 2.75 -3.87
N ALA A 141 8.90 3.34 -2.69
CA ALA A 141 8.72 4.77 -2.50
C ALA A 141 9.72 5.56 -3.36
N ALA A 142 10.99 5.16 -3.36
CA ALA A 142 12.02 5.81 -4.18
C ALA A 142 11.75 5.67 -5.68
N LEU A 143 11.29 4.50 -6.13
CA LEU A 143 10.94 4.26 -7.53
C LEU A 143 9.74 5.10 -7.97
N CYS A 144 8.69 5.19 -7.16
CA CYS A 144 7.47 5.94 -7.49
C CYS A 144 7.64 7.45 -7.37
N ARG A 145 8.69 7.92 -6.69
CA ARG A 145 8.96 9.34 -6.43
C ARG A 145 10.40 9.70 -6.82
N ALA A 146 10.87 9.15 -7.94
CA ALA A 146 12.25 9.27 -8.40
C ALA A 146 12.74 10.72 -8.63
N THR A 147 11.83 11.69 -8.72
CA THR A 147 12.15 13.11 -8.85
C THR A 147 12.36 13.82 -7.52
N LEU A 148 11.96 13.21 -6.40
CA LEU A 148 12.15 13.82 -5.09
C LEU A 148 13.62 13.70 -4.65
N PRO A 149 14.14 14.71 -3.95
CA PRO A 149 15.42 14.55 -3.28
C PRO A 149 15.31 13.47 -2.21
N MET A 150 16.40 12.74 -1.98
CA MET A 150 16.42 11.72 -0.94
C MET A 150 16.18 12.33 0.45
N PHE A 151 16.67 13.55 0.65
CA PHE A 151 16.69 14.24 1.94
C PHE A 151 16.74 15.76 1.72
N ASP A 152 16.17 16.52 2.64
CA ASP A 152 16.26 17.98 2.67
C ASP A 152 16.82 18.43 4.03
N PRO A 153 18.04 19.01 4.09
CA PRO A 153 18.71 19.36 5.35
C PRO A 153 17.92 20.32 6.24
N ARG A 154 16.96 21.07 5.67
CA ARG A 154 16.15 22.06 6.39
C ARG A 154 15.16 21.44 7.38
N TYR A 155 14.70 20.20 7.15
CA TYR A 155 13.46 19.69 7.77
C TYR A 155 13.66 18.39 8.55
N THR A 156 14.74 18.28 9.33
CA THR A 156 15.31 16.97 9.70
C THR A 156 15.41 16.70 11.19
N GLN A 157 14.82 17.56 12.02
CA GLN A 157 14.76 17.40 13.47
C GLN A 157 13.44 17.94 14.02
N GLY A 158 12.31 17.33 13.67
CA GLY A 158 11.00 17.68 14.24
C GLY A 158 10.40 19.01 13.75
N GLU A 159 11.17 19.87 13.07
CA GLU A 159 10.63 20.99 12.31
C GLU A 159 9.98 20.46 11.03
N ALA A 160 8.65 20.30 11.11
CA ALA A 160 7.85 19.90 9.97
C ALA A 160 7.94 20.97 8.88
N ASP A 161 8.30 20.56 7.67
CA ASP A 161 7.98 21.32 6.48
C ASP A 161 6.46 21.50 6.40
N SER A 162 5.98 22.69 6.73
CA SER A 162 4.54 22.98 6.77
C SER A 162 3.86 22.86 5.40
N ALA A 163 4.64 22.84 4.30
CA ALA A 163 4.14 22.61 2.96
C ALA A 163 4.21 21.14 2.52
N ALA A 164 4.92 20.27 3.28
CA ALA A 164 4.96 18.85 2.99
C ALA A 164 3.63 18.18 3.37
N THR A 165 3.20 17.23 2.54
CA THR A 165 2.01 16.39 2.77
C THR A 165 2.29 14.96 2.34
N TYR A 166 1.45 14.00 2.72
CA TYR A 166 1.56 12.62 2.21
C TYR A 166 1.63 12.55 0.67
N LYS A 167 0.84 13.38 -0.04
CA LYS A 167 0.85 13.40 -1.51
C LYS A 167 2.10 14.08 -2.07
N ASN A 168 2.55 15.14 -1.42
CA ASN A 168 3.77 15.87 -1.79
C ASN A 168 4.72 15.95 -0.59
N PRO A 169 5.52 14.90 -0.33
CA PRO A 169 6.35 14.83 0.87
C PRO A 169 7.63 15.65 0.74
N ARG A 170 7.93 16.18 -0.45
CA ARG A 170 9.10 17.03 -0.77
C ARG A 170 10.48 16.40 -0.58
N SER A 171 10.59 15.27 0.12
CA SER A 171 11.76 14.39 0.12
C SER A 171 11.38 12.93 0.36
N MET A 172 12.28 12.01 0.05
CA MET A 172 12.09 10.59 0.34
C MET A 172 12.07 10.30 1.84
N PHE A 173 12.92 10.97 2.61
CA PHE A 173 12.94 10.86 4.07
C PHE A 173 11.55 11.15 4.67
N ARG A 174 10.95 12.30 4.32
CA ARG A 174 9.58 12.65 4.74
C ARG A 174 8.54 11.66 4.21
N SER A 175 8.72 11.15 2.99
CA SER A 175 7.79 10.17 2.41
C SER A 175 7.68 8.91 3.27
N LEU A 176 8.79 8.44 3.85
CA LEU A 176 8.80 7.27 4.72
C LEU A 176 8.21 7.58 6.10
N GLU A 177 8.45 8.78 6.63
CA GLU A 177 7.81 9.22 7.88
C GLU A 177 6.29 9.24 7.78
N TYR A 178 5.72 9.69 6.65
CA TYR A 178 4.27 9.67 6.49
C TYR A 178 3.66 8.26 6.50
N VAL A 179 4.42 7.23 6.10
CA VAL A 179 3.94 5.84 6.19
C VAL A 179 3.81 5.41 7.65
N LEU A 180 4.67 5.94 8.54
CA LEU A 180 4.60 5.68 9.98
C LEU A 180 3.37 6.32 10.65
N GLU A 181 2.72 7.31 10.03
CA GLU A 181 1.44 7.84 10.54
C GLU A 181 0.33 6.78 10.57
N TRP A 182 0.46 5.70 9.78
CA TRP A 182 -0.55 4.64 9.77
C TRP A 182 -0.58 3.82 11.05
N VAL A 183 0.55 3.74 11.76
CA VAL A 183 0.61 3.01 13.04
C VAL A 183 0.29 3.89 14.25
N ASP A 184 0.07 5.19 14.04
CA ASP A 184 -0.45 6.09 15.07
C ASP A 184 -1.86 5.64 15.52
N GLU A 185 -1.97 5.27 16.79
CA GLU A 185 -3.21 4.76 17.37
C GLU A 185 -4.33 5.80 17.37
N GLU A 186 -4.00 7.08 17.60
CA GLU A 186 -4.97 8.16 17.64
C GLU A 186 -5.60 8.42 16.27
N LYS A 187 -4.91 8.04 15.19
CA LYS A 187 -5.39 8.20 13.81
C LYS A 187 -6.31 7.07 13.36
N GLY A 188 -6.32 5.92 14.05
CA GLY A 188 -7.28 4.84 13.79
C GLY A 188 -7.22 4.24 12.38
N TRP A 189 -6.04 4.17 11.75
CA TRP A 189 -5.90 3.65 10.38
C TRP A 189 -6.18 2.14 10.26
N PHE A 190 -5.70 1.35 11.23
CA PHE A 190 -5.94 -0.09 11.31
C PHE A 190 -7.11 -0.41 12.23
N ARG A 191 -8.04 -1.23 11.74
CA ARG A 191 -9.25 -1.66 12.45
C ARG A 191 -9.17 -3.10 12.93
N LEU A 192 -8.48 -3.98 12.20
CA LEU A 192 -8.27 -5.36 12.64
C LEU A 192 -7.11 -5.43 13.64
N PRO A 193 -7.31 -6.04 14.84
CA PRO A 193 -6.25 -6.13 15.84
C PRO A 193 -4.98 -6.82 15.34
N LYS A 194 -5.12 -7.90 14.56
CA LYS A 194 -3.96 -8.60 13.96
C LYS A 194 -3.22 -7.73 12.95
N ALA A 195 -3.94 -6.94 12.16
CA ALA A 195 -3.32 -6.02 11.20
C ALA A 195 -2.51 -4.94 11.91
N ARG A 196 -3.06 -4.36 12.99
CA ARG A 196 -2.35 -3.40 13.83
C ARG A 196 -1.07 -3.99 14.42
N ALA A 197 -1.13 -5.21 14.97
CA ALA A 197 0.04 -5.87 15.53
C ALA A 197 1.14 -6.12 14.48
N LEU A 198 0.77 -6.58 13.28
CA LEU A 198 1.71 -6.76 12.17
C LEU A 198 2.28 -5.43 11.67
N ALA A 199 1.44 -4.40 11.56
CA ALA A 199 1.84 -3.07 11.12
C ALA A 199 2.86 -2.44 12.08
N GLU A 200 2.63 -2.55 13.39
CA GLU A 200 3.54 -2.00 14.39
C GLU A 200 4.93 -2.65 14.29
N ASN A 201 4.99 -3.98 14.22
CA ASN A 201 6.26 -4.69 14.06
C ASN A 201 7.02 -4.31 12.77
N ARG A 202 6.29 -4.13 11.66
CA ARG A 202 6.89 -3.70 10.39
C ARG A 202 7.36 -2.24 10.45
N ALA A 203 6.62 -1.37 11.13
CA ALA A 203 6.99 0.02 11.35
C ALA A 203 8.27 0.15 12.20
N GLU A 204 8.55 -0.77 13.13
CA GLU A 204 9.81 -0.79 13.88
C GLU A 204 11.04 -0.83 12.96
N PHE A 205 10.98 -1.60 11.87
CA PHE A 205 12.07 -1.66 10.89
C PHE A 205 12.25 -0.31 10.16
N ILE A 206 11.15 0.33 9.75
CA ILE A 206 11.21 1.64 9.08
C ILE A 206 11.74 2.71 10.03
N ARG A 207 11.30 2.72 11.30
CA ARG A 207 11.83 3.62 12.34
C ARG A 207 13.33 3.40 12.51
N TYR A 208 13.77 2.16 12.63
CA TYR A 208 15.20 1.83 12.73
C TYR A 208 16.00 2.33 11.52
N PHE A 209 15.50 2.11 10.31
CA PHE A 209 16.13 2.62 9.09
C PHE A 209 16.28 4.15 9.10
N LEU A 210 15.21 4.87 9.45
CA LEU A 210 15.24 6.33 9.56
C LEU A 210 16.20 6.81 10.64
N THR A 211 16.27 6.14 11.80
CA THR A 211 17.25 6.44 12.85
C THR A 211 18.69 6.31 12.33
N VAL A 212 19.02 5.18 11.67
CA VAL A 212 20.36 4.98 11.11
C VAL A 212 20.69 6.03 10.06
N TRP A 213 19.73 6.39 9.20
CA TRP A 213 19.94 7.42 8.18
C TRP A 213 20.17 8.79 8.83
N THR A 214 19.37 9.17 9.83
CA THR A 214 19.56 10.42 10.60
C THR A 214 20.95 10.48 11.24
N GLU A 215 21.42 9.39 11.87
CA GLU A 215 22.76 9.35 12.46
C GLU A 215 23.88 9.53 11.40
N GLN A 216 23.71 8.96 10.20
CA GLN A 216 24.68 9.15 9.11
C GLN A 216 24.74 10.62 8.65
N LEU A 217 23.58 11.26 8.55
CA LEU A 217 23.47 12.67 8.19
C LEU A 217 24.08 13.57 9.28
N GLU A 218 23.85 13.26 10.55
CA GLU A 218 24.45 13.97 11.67
C GLU A 218 25.99 13.86 11.66
N ARG A 219 26.53 12.64 11.53
CA ARG A 219 27.99 12.40 11.49
C ARG A 219 28.68 13.08 10.32
N SER A 220 27.95 13.32 9.23
CA SER A 220 28.46 14.02 8.04
C SER A 220 28.21 15.53 8.08
N GLY A 221 27.61 16.07 9.15
CA GLY A 221 27.31 17.50 9.29
C GLY A 221 26.20 17.98 8.36
N MET A 222 25.33 17.08 7.90
CA MET A 222 24.25 17.36 6.94
C MET A 222 22.95 17.84 7.60
N LEU A 223 22.85 17.82 8.92
CA LEU A 223 21.67 18.30 9.65
C LEU A 223 21.80 19.79 9.99
N ALA A 224 20.68 20.51 9.99
CA ALA A 224 20.60 21.86 10.55
C ALA A 224 20.91 21.85 12.07
N PRO A 225 21.43 22.96 12.64
CA PRO A 225 21.87 24.19 11.96
C PRO A 225 23.28 24.07 11.36
N ASN A 226 23.91 22.89 11.41
CA ASN A 226 25.30 22.70 11.04
C ASN A 226 25.55 22.73 9.51
N PHE A 227 24.49 22.54 8.71
CA PHE A 227 24.59 22.56 7.25
C PHE A 227 24.49 23.99 6.68
N PRO A 228 25.46 24.46 5.87
CA PRO A 228 25.44 25.82 5.32
C PRO A 228 24.25 26.07 4.38
N GLU A 229 23.45 27.11 4.66
CA GLU A 229 22.24 27.43 3.87
C GLU A 229 22.53 27.64 2.38
N ASN A 230 23.68 28.23 2.05
CA ASN A 230 24.09 28.51 0.68
C ASN A 230 24.46 27.25 -0.14
N LEU A 231 24.58 26.09 0.52
CA LEU A 231 24.82 24.79 -0.12
C LEU A 231 23.56 23.94 -0.26
N ILE A 232 22.41 24.42 0.24
CA ILE A 232 21.14 23.72 0.12
C ILE A 232 20.72 23.75 -1.35
N ALA A 233 20.56 22.56 -1.94
CA ALA A 233 20.08 22.44 -3.30
C ALA A 233 18.64 22.96 -3.41
N ASN A 234 18.41 23.86 -4.37
CA ASN A 234 17.06 24.22 -4.79
C ASN A 234 16.51 23.12 -5.67
N VAL A 235 16.00 22.06 -5.03
CA VAL A 235 15.31 20.98 -5.71
C VAL A 235 13.85 21.41 -5.91
N PRO A 236 13.31 21.33 -7.15
CA PRO A 236 11.96 21.77 -7.47
C PRO A 236 10.85 21.00 -6.73
#